data_AF-A0A7J8Q4C3-F1
#
_entry.id   AF-A0A7J8Q4C3-F1
#
_cell.length_a   1.000
_cell.length_b   1.000
_cell.length_c   1.000
_cell.angle_alpha   90.00
_cell.angle_beta   90.00
_cell.angle_gamma   90.00
#
_symmetry.space_group_name_H-M   'P 1'
#
loop_
_entity.id
_entity.type
_entity.pdbx_description
1 polymer ?
#
loop_
_entity_poly.entity_id
_entity_poly.type
_entity_poly.pdbx_seq_one_letter_code
_entity_poly.pdbx_strand_id
1 'polypeptide(L)'
;MQPIILPMVLTIAESQDKNDFELVTLPALLPVLSSAAGETLLLLVKRAELIIDKASSEHLVSHVLPMLLRAYDDNDPRIQEEVLRKSVILGRQLDTQ
;
A
#
# COMPACT_ATOMS: atom_id res chain seq x y z
N MET A 1 12.17 15.17 -1.54
CA MET A 1 13.20 14.11 -1.59
C MET A 1 12.76 13.05 -2.60
N GLN A 2 13.71 12.46 -3.33
CA GLN A 2 13.52 11.94 -4.70
C GLN A 2 12.40 10.87 -4.88
N PRO A 3 11.58 10.96 -5.95
CA PRO A 3 10.61 9.94 -6.34
C PRO A 3 11.21 8.61 -6.84
N ILE A 4 12.52 8.42 -6.72
CA ILE A 4 13.27 7.27 -7.28
C ILE A 4 13.42 6.12 -6.25
N ILE A 5 13.35 6.41 -4.95
CA ILE A 5 13.67 5.42 -3.91
C ILE A 5 12.50 4.45 -3.66
N LEU A 6 11.26 4.95 -3.67
CA LEU A 6 10.09 4.12 -3.36
C LEU A 6 9.94 2.91 -4.30
N PRO A 7 10.08 3.04 -5.64
CA PRO A 7 10.09 1.87 -6.52
C PRO A 7 11.14 0.83 -6.13
N MET A 8 12.35 1.25 -5.76
CA MET A 8 13.41 0.32 -5.34
C MET A 8 13.06 -0.39 -4.03
N VAL A 9 12.49 0.33 -3.06
CA VAL A 9 12.01 -0.25 -1.80
C VAL A 9 10.91 -1.28 -2.06
N LEU A 10 9.99 -1.00 -2.98
CA LEU A 10 8.94 -1.97 -3.36
C LEU A 10 9.52 -3.19 -4.08
N THR A 11 10.56 -3.04 -4.91
CA THR A 11 11.28 -4.18 -5.52
C THR A 11 12.00 -5.03 -4.47
N ILE A 12 12.59 -4.43 -3.44
CA ILE A 12 13.17 -5.17 -2.32
C ILE A 12 12.06 -5.92 -1.58
N ALA A 13 10.95 -5.23 -1.27
CA ALA A 13 9.80 -5.82 -0.61
C ALA A 13 9.25 -7.04 -1.37
N GLU A 14 9.23 -7.04 -2.71
CA GLU A 14 8.82 -8.20 -3.53
C GLU A 14 9.65 -9.45 -3.21
N SER A 15 10.96 -9.30 -3.05
CA SER A 15 11.89 -10.42 -2.79
C SER A 15 11.92 -10.95 -1.35
N GLN A 16 11.32 -10.21 -0.40
CA GLN A 16 11.31 -10.60 1.02
C GLN A 16 10.19 -11.60 1.33
N ASP A 17 10.39 -12.46 2.34
CA ASP A 17 9.27 -13.16 2.95
C ASP A 17 8.43 -12.21 3.84
N LYS A 18 7.34 -12.74 4.43
CA LYS A 18 6.42 -11.93 5.24
C LYS A 18 7.10 -11.36 6.49
N ASN A 19 7.93 -12.15 7.16
CA ASN A 19 8.56 -11.76 8.41
C ASN A 19 9.62 -10.67 8.17
N ASP A 20 10.45 -10.85 7.14
CA ASP A 20 11.44 -9.85 6.76
C ASP A 20 10.79 -8.54 6.28
N PHE A 21 9.69 -8.66 5.54
CA PHE A 21 8.92 -7.50 5.10
C PHE A 21 8.37 -6.70 6.30
N GLU A 22 7.72 -7.38 7.26
CA GLU A 22 7.12 -6.71 8.42
C GLU A 22 8.16 -6.09 9.35
N LEU A 23 9.29 -6.76 9.58
CA LEU A 23 10.33 -6.26 10.50
C LEU A 23 11.19 -5.15 9.92
N VAL A 24 11.45 -5.17 8.61
CA VAL A 24 12.44 -4.28 7.99
C VAL A 24 11.79 -3.22 7.11
N THR A 25 10.91 -3.64 6.19
CA THR A 25 10.48 -2.78 5.09
C THR A 25 9.18 -2.04 5.40
N LEU A 26 8.21 -2.71 6.01
CA LEU A 26 6.94 -2.10 6.38
C LEU A 26 7.11 -0.85 7.26
N PRO A 27 7.97 -0.85 8.32
CA PRO A 27 8.15 0.34 9.16
C PRO A 27 8.65 1.56 8.38
N ALA A 28 9.49 1.34 7.36
CA ALA A 28 9.98 2.40 6.48
C ALA A 28 8.90 2.90 5.49
N LEU A 29 7.93 2.05 5.15
CA LEU A 29 6.80 2.40 4.30
C LEU A 29 5.70 3.14 5.07
N LEU A 30 5.53 2.93 6.38
CA LEU A 30 4.42 3.53 7.16
C LEU A 30 4.28 5.05 6.99
N PRO A 31 5.36 5.87 7.09
CA PRO A 31 5.23 7.31 6.87
C PRO A 31 4.74 7.62 5.45
N VAL A 32 5.21 6.87 4.46
CA VAL A 32 4.84 7.04 3.06
C VAL A 32 3.38 6.66 2.81
N LEU A 33 2.89 5.56 3.41
CA LEU A 33 1.49 5.18 3.38
C LEU A 33 0.57 6.24 4.02
N SER A 34 1.07 6.98 5.02
CA SER A 34 0.30 8.02 5.70
C SER A 34 0.23 9.34 4.91
N SER A 35 1.29 9.70 4.18
CA SER A 35 1.44 11.05 3.62
C SER A 35 1.47 11.10 2.08
N ALA A 36 1.50 9.97 1.38
CA ALA A 36 1.57 9.95 -0.08
C ALA A 36 0.38 10.64 -0.74
N ALA A 37 0.65 11.37 -1.81
CA ALA A 37 -0.33 12.06 -2.66
C ALA A 37 0.12 12.03 -4.13
N GLY A 38 -0.80 12.31 -5.06
CA GLY A 38 -0.52 12.38 -6.50
C GLY A 38 0.13 11.10 -7.04
N GLU A 39 1.17 11.24 -7.86
CA GLU A 39 1.87 10.11 -8.48
C GLU A 39 2.45 9.10 -7.48
N THR A 40 2.83 9.54 -6.27
CA THR A 40 3.32 8.62 -5.23
C THR A 40 2.18 7.76 -4.69
N LEU A 41 1.01 8.35 -4.46
CA LEU A 41 -0.17 7.60 -4.05
C LEU A 41 -0.61 6.64 -5.16
N LEU A 42 -0.64 7.11 -6.42
CA LEU A 42 -0.96 6.25 -7.56
C LEU A 42 -0.03 5.03 -7.65
N LEU A 43 1.28 5.22 -7.46
CA LEU A 43 2.25 4.11 -7.43
C LEU A 43 1.95 3.13 -6.31
N LEU A 44 1.69 3.61 -5.09
CA LEU A 44 1.38 2.76 -3.94
C LEU A 44 0.11 1.96 -4.18
N VAL A 45 -0.95 2.58 -4.70
CA VAL A 45 -2.23 1.91 -4.97
C VAL A 45 -2.04 0.83 -6.05
N LYS A 46 -1.30 1.12 -7.13
CA LYS A 46 -0.96 0.12 -8.16
C LYS A 46 -0.21 -1.10 -7.59
N ARG A 47 0.64 -0.87 -6.60
CA ARG A 47 1.47 -1.89 -5.94
C ARG A 47 0.89 -2.38 -4.61
N ALA A 48 -0.33 -1.99 -4.24
CA ALA A 48 -0.88 -2.23 -2.90
C ALA A 48 -1.02 -3.73 -2.57
N GLU A 49 -1.23 -4.56 -3.60
CA GLU A 49 -1.35 -6.02 -3.48
C GLU A 49 -0.14 -6.66 -2.79
N LEU A 50 1.09 -6.17 -3.09
CA LEU A 50 2.30 -6.61 -2.41
C LEU A 50 2.23 -6.40 -0.89
N ILE A 51 1.69 -5.26 -0.47
CA ILE A 51 1.58 -4.89 0.94
C ILE A 51 0.44 -5.66 1.59
N ILE A 52 -0.70 -5.79 0.89
CA ILE A 52 -1.87 -6.54 1.34
C ILE A 52 -1.54 -8.01 1.60
N ASP A 53 -0.72 -8.62 0.75
CA ASP A 53 -0.36 -10.03 0.88
C ASP A 53 0.61 -10.32 2.03
N LYS A 54 1.42 -9.33 2.41
CA LYS A 54 2.54 -9.51 3.36
C LYS A 54 2.31 -8.92 4.75
N ALA A 55 1.47 -7.90 4.87
CA ALA A 55 1.20 -7.26 6.15
C ALA A 55 0.09 -7.96 6.95
N SER A 56 0.23 -7.96 8.27
CA SER A 56 -0.78 -8.40 9.22
C SER A 56 -2.05 -7.55 9.13
N SER A 57 -3.20 -8.12 9.50
CA SER A 57 -4.48 -7.41 9.48
C SER A 57 -4.49 -6.15 10.34
N GLU A 58 -3.76 -6.14 11.45
CA GLU A 58 -3.60 -4.93 12.26
C GLU A 58 -2.99 -3.79 11.44
N HIS A 59 -1.93 -4.07 10.68
CA HIS A 59 -1.29 -3.08 9.81
C HIS A 59 -2.14 -2.76 8.58
N LEU A 60 -2.90 -3.71 8.04
CA LEU A 60 -3.85 -3.44 6.95
C LEU A 60 -4.92 -2.45 7.40
N VAL A 61 -5.54 -2.67 8.55
CA VAL A 61 -6.58 -1.79 9.11
C VAL A 61 -6.00 -0.43 9.51
N SER A 62 -4.82 -0.41 10.12
CA SER A 62 -4.25 0.82 10.70
C SER A 62 -3.56 1.73 9.67
N HIS A 63 -3.10 1.19 8.54
CA HIS A 63 -2.26 1.95 7.61
C HIS A 63 -2.68 1.82 6.13
N VAL A 64 -2.98 0.61 5.66
CA VAL A 64 -3.32 0.39 4.25
C VAL A 64 -4.73 0.87 3.94
N LEU A 65 -5.71 0.53 4.79
CA LEU A 65 -7.09 0.95 4.62
C LEU A 65 -7.23 2.49 4.63
N PRO A 66 -6.65 3.24 5.60
CA PRO A 66 -6.64 4.70 5.54
C PRO A 66 -6.02 5.26 4.26
N MET A 67 -4.93 4.67 3.77
CA MET A 67 -4.32 5.09 2.50
C MET A 67 -5.28 4.90 1.32
N LEU A 68 -5.97 3.76 1.24
CA LEU A 68 -6.93 3.49 0.16
C LEU A 68 -8.16 4.41 0.27
N LEU A 69 -8.65 4.70 1.48
CA LEU A 69 -9.73 5.69 1.65
C LEU A 69 -9.32 7.07 1.13
N ARG A 70 -8.09 7.52 1.41
CA ARG A 70 -7.56 8.76 0.82
C ARG A 70 -7.46 8.70 -0.70
N ALA A 71 -7.16 7.54 -1.27
CA ALA A 71 -7.13 7.34 -2.72
C ALA A 71 -8.53 7.38 -3.36
N TYR A 72 -9.57 6.91 -2.64
CA TYR A 72 -10.95 7.04 -3.07
C TYR A 72 -11.40 8.50 -3.12
N ASP A 73 -10.99 9.30 -2.13
CA ASP A 73 -11.31 10.72 -2.04
C ASP A 73 -10.40 11.64 -2.88
N ASP A 74 -9.46 11.08 -3.66
CA ASP A 74 -8.55 11.85 -4.51
C ASP A 74 -9.30 12.44 -5.73
N ASN A 75 -8.79 13.53 -6.31
CA ASN A 75 -9.38 14.19 -7.49
C ASN A 75 -8.88 13.60 -8.81
N ASP A 76 -7.82 12.78 -8.80
CA ASP A 76 -7.30 12.12 -10.00
C ASP A 76 -8.09 10.84 -10.32
N PRO A 77 -8.81 10.77 -11.46
CA PRO A 77 -9.59 9.59 -11.84
C PRO A 77 -8.75 8.31 -11.94
N ARG A 78 -7.45 8.42 -12.26
CA ARG A 78 -6.55 7.26 -12.36
C ARG A 78 -6.33 6.61 -10.99
N ILE A 79 -6.29 7.40 -9.92
CA ILE A 79 -6.14 6.92 -8.55
C ILE A 79 -7.45 6.26 -8.10
N GLN A 80 -8.59 6.91 -8.36
CA GLN A 80 -9.92 6.39 -8.04
C GLN A 80 -10.20 5.04 -8.73
N GLU A 81 -9.82 4.91 -10.01
CA GLU A 81 -10.00 3.65 -10.74
C GLU A 81 -9.13 2.53 -10.15
N GLU A 82 -7.86 2.82 -9.84
CA GLU A 82 -6.95 1.82 -9.31
C GLU A 82 -7.37 1.35 -7.91
N VAL A 83 -7.78 2.26 -7.02
CA VAL A 83 -8.22 1.89 -5.66
C VAL A 83 -9.49 1.03 -5.70
N LEU A 84 -10.40 1.30 -6.64
CA LEU A 84 -11.60 0.50 -6.84
C LEU A 84 -11.24 -0.94 -7.19
N ARG A 85 -10.25 -1.15 -8.06
CA ARG A 85 -9.76 -2.49 -8.43
C ARG A 85 -9.15 -3.23 -7.23
N LYS A 86 -8.43 -2.52 -6.35
CA LYS A 86 -7.76 -3.13 -5.18
C LYS A 86 -8.68 -3.40 -3.99
N SER A 87 -9.86 -2.80 -3.95
CA SER A 87 -10.76 -2.91 -2.80
C SER A 87 -11.34 -4.30 -2.59
N VAL A 88 -11.58 -5.05 -3.67
CA VAL A 88 -12.02 -6.46 -3.57
C VAL A 88 -10.95 -7.34 -2.93
N ILE A 89 -9.68 -7.08 -3.24
CA ILE A 89 -8.54 -7.85 -2.71
C ILE A 89 -8.41 -7.58 -1.20
N LEU A 90 -8.42 -6.31 -0.80
CA LEU A 90 -8.37 -5.96 0.62
C LEU A 90 -9.57 -6.52 1.39
N GLY A 91 -10.79 -6.35 0.86
CA GLY A 91 -12.01 -6.85 1.49
C GLY A 91 -11.94 -8.35 1.77
N ARG A 92 -11.57 -9.14 0.76
CA ARG A 92 -11.38 -10.60 0.93
C ARG A 92 -10.37 -10.94 2.01
N GLN A 93 -9.30 -10.16 2.13
CA GLN A 93 -8.24 -10.45 3.08
C GLN A 93 -8.56 -10.04 4.52
N LEU A 94 -9.49 -9.11 4.70
CA LEU A 94 -10.04 -8.76 6.00
C LEU A 94 -11.21 -9.68 6.40
N ASP A 95 -11.98 -10.18 5.43
CA ASP A 95 -13.12 -11.09 5.65
C ASP A 95 -12.70 -12.53 6.04
N THR A 96 -11.47 -12.94 5.74
CA THR A 96 -10.93 -14.27 6.04
C THR A 96 -10.42 -14.45 7.47
N GLN A 97 -10.62 -13.45 8.34
CA GLN A 97 -10.30 -13.50 9.78
C GLN A 97 -11.55 -13.54 10.65
#